data_AF-A0A843HG52-F1
#
_entry.id   AF-A0A843HG52-F1
#
_cell.length_a   1.000
_cell.length_b   1.000
_cell.length_c   1.000
_cell.angle_alpha   90.00
_cell.angle_beta   90.00
_cell.angle_gamma   90.00
#
_symmetry.space_group_name_H-M   'P 1'
#
loop_
_entity.id
_entity.type
_entity.pdbx_description
1 polymer ?
#
loop_
_entity_poly.entity_id
_entity_poly.type
_entity_poly.pdbx_seq_one_letter_code
_entity_poly.pdbx_strand_id
1 'polypeptide(L)'
;MSNNNYVQRENFIAEVYHNENDDELLNTTEILKDKYDYICKSINDEGYTLENPECNLFKELLYDDMVVGFVTYDYTKGVGDFSLNEIYVLPEYRGNKYFISELEYMMLSGSTVSIYEPTHRIIEILMENNLARNIVDNLVVSSISLDINQDKSECTVSNHEWKDDIIHSCNLYDLNISACILPENISDKDTNIIHYSRCLADDNKHYSADSIRENIDNDYFENIKNSIIENHEEYVATLMELEDNKPTADFDIDEIVGRPPNLSGYLEELIAEEFVTRQRALEIQAQMIEEYDEGLILSESLLKRLEYLSMEDLINEDKMAEGFDSSEFDMKCPYCEFPITLIDKTCEVCGLRLDNDELLEYAIFDELTKDIVENIEEMRRNGLSDEEILEITKVFGDDLSSGYSNGEELKKMLEEIVENELNK
;
A
#
# COMPACT_ATOMS: atom_id res chain seq x y z
N MET A 1 16.59 -28.65 31.65
CA MET A 1 16.13 -28.93 30.27
C MET A 1 14.70 -29.42 30.41
N SER A 2 13.74 -28.52 30.30
CA SER A 2 12.32 -28.86 30.22
C SER A 2 12.10 -29.53 28.86
N ASN A 3 11.46 -30.71 28.84
CA ASN A 3 10.91 -31.29 27.62
C ASN A 3 9.82 -30.35 27.12
N ASN A 4 10.15 -29.44 26.22
CA ASN A 4 9.13 -28.75 25.44
C ASN A 4 8.70 -29.73 24.36
N ASN A 5 7.48 -30.27 24.46
CA ASN A 5 6.86 -31.05 23.40
C ASN A 5 6.44 -30.06 22.30
N TYR A 6 7.39 -29.65 21.46
CA TYR A 6 7.08 -28.92 20.24
C TYR A 6 6.17 -29.79 19.35
N VAL A 7 5.22 -29.16 18.68
CA VAL A 7 4.47 -29.82 17.61
C VAL A 7 5.45 -30.05 16.45
N GLN A 8 5.49 -31.28 15.93
CA GLN A 8 6.31 -31.67 14.79
C GLN A 8 5.44 -32.01 13.58
N ARG A 9 5.81 -31.53 12.40
CA ARG A 9 5.12 -31.76 11.13
C ARG A 9 5.83 -32.84 10.33
N GLU A 10 5.20 -34.01 10.20
CA GLU A 10 5.79 -35.20 9.55
C GLU A 10 6.23 -34.96 8.09
N ASN A 11 5.62 -33.98 7.40
CA ASN A 11 5.89 -33.66 6.01
C ASN A 11 6.67 -32.35 5.80
N PHE A 12 7.14 -31.69 6.87
CA PHE A 12 7.75 -30.34 6.79
C PHE A 12 6.83 -29.25 6.21
N ILE A 13 5.52 -29.52 6.19
CA ILE A 13 4.50 -28.59 5.68
C ILE A 13 3.81 -27.96 6.88
N ALA A 14 3.81 -26.61 6.90
CA ALA A 14 3.05 -25.83 7.86
C ALA A 14 1.55 -26.09 7.67
N GLU A 15 0.82 -26.29 8.77
CA GLU A 15 -0.63 -26.21 8.70
C GLU A 15 -1.08 -24.76 8.54
N VAL A 16 -2.07 -24.59 7.68
CA VAL A 16 -2.81 -23.35 7.50
C VAL A 16 -4.24 -23.62 7.95
N TYR A 17 -4.75 -22.80 8.85
CA TYR A 17 -6.14 -22.80 9.25
C TYR A 17 -6.82 -21.61 8.58
N HIS A 18 -7.93 -21.88 7.92
CA HIS A 18 -8.90 -20.91 7.44
C HIS A 18 -10.29 -21.49 7.72
N ASN A 19 -11.30 -20.64 7.90
CA ASN A 19 -12.67 -21.11 7.93
C ASN A 19 -13.20 -21.21 6.48
N GLU A 20 -13.88 -22.30 6.15
CA GLU A 20 -14.58 -22.45 4.86
C GLU A 20 -15.85 -21.57 4.79
N ASN A 21 -16.34 -21.11 5.95
CA ASN A 21 -17.42 -20.15 6.05
C ASN A 21 -16.82 -18.76 6.36
N ASP A 22 -16.75 -17.93 5.33
CA ASP A 22 -15.95 -16.70 5.37
C ASP A 22 -16.50 -15.61 6.30
N ASP A 23 -17.73 -15.77 6.80
CA ASP A 23 -18.32 -14.87 7.81
C ASP A 23 -17.85 -15.18 9.24
N GLU A 24 -17.12 -16.28 9.46
CA GLU A 24 -16.61 -16.66 10.78
C GLU A 24 -15.09 -16.46 10.87
N LEU A 25 -14.66 -15.53 11.73
CA LEU A 25 -13.25 -15.34 12.05
C LEU A 25 -12.71 -16.46 12.94
N LEU A 26 -11.45 -16.83 12.73
CA LEU A 26 -10.71 -17.72 13.62
C LEU A 26 -10.28 -16.96 14.88
N ASN A 27 -10.19 -17.66 16.01
CA ASN A 27 -9.63 -17.11 17.23
C ASN A 27 -8.23 -17.67 17.50
N THR A 28 -7.21 -16.86 17.26
CA THR A 28 -5.79 -17.15 17.49
C THR A 28 -5.52 -17.61 18.92
N THR A 29 -6.16 -16.98 19.91
CA THR A 29 -5.98 -17.33 21.32
C THR A 29 -6.51 -18.74 21.61
N GLU A 30 -7.62 -19.15 21.01
CA GLU A 30 -8.16 -20.51 21.16
C GLU A 30 -7.27 -21.54 20.47
N ILE A 31 -6.83 -21.27 19.24
CA ILE A 31 -5.90 -22.15 18.49
C ILE A 31 -4.63 -22.39 19.31
N LEU A 32 -4.04 -21.34 19.87
CA LEU A 32 -2.82 -21.44 20.67
C LEU A 32 -3.00 -22.27 21.95
N LYS A 33 -4.14 -22.12 22.64
CA LYS A 33 -4.45 -22.90 23.85
C LYS A 33 -4.72 -24.37 23.56
N ASP A 34 -5.33 -24.67 22.42
CA ASP A 34 -5.71 -26.05 22.09
C ASP A 34 -4.54 -26.85 21.51
N LYS A 35 -3.65 -26.20 20.76
CA LYS A 35 -2.63 -26.88 19.95
C LYS A 35 -1.19 -26.52 20.31
N TYR A 36 -0.94 -25.32 20.86
CA TYR A 36 0.40 -24.76 20.99
C TYR A 36 0.68 -24.20 22.40
N ASP A 37 0.42 -24.99 23.44
CA ASP A 37 0.60 -24.63 24.86
C ASP A 37 1.95 -23.95 25.17
N TYR A 38 3.03 -24.39 24.53
CA TYR A 38 4.37 -23.83 24.74
C TYR A 38 4.53 -22.43 24.15
N ILE A 39 3.87 -22.13 23.03
CA ILE A 39 3.82 -20.77 22.44
C ILE A 39 3.00 -19.87 23.35
N CYS A 40 1.81 -20.33 23.78
CA CYS A 40 0.96 -19.59 24.71
C CYS A 40 1.69 -19.27 26.02
N LYS A 41 2.45 -20.23 26.55
CA LYS A 41 3.28 -20.00 27.73
C LYS A 41 4.37 -18.95 27.48
N SER A 42 5.06 -19.01 26.33
CA SER A 42 6.10 -18.04 25.99
C SER A 42 5.56 -16.62 25.86
N ILE A 43 4.41 -16.45 25.19
CA ILE A 43 3.69 -15.16 25.12
C ILE A 43 3.43 -14.60 26.52
N ASN A 44 2.91 -15.43 27.43
CA ASN A 44 2.64 -15.03 28.81
C ASN A 44 3.91 -14.71 29.61
N ASP A 45 4.97 -15.52 29.46
CA ASP A 45 6.24 -15.34 30.16
C ASP A 45 6.94 -14.03 29.74
N GLU A 46 6.78 -13.61 28.48
CA GLU A 46 7.32 -12.36 27.94
C GLU A 46 6.43 -11.14 28.23
N GLY A 47 5.16 -11.38 28.59
CA GLY A 47 4.14 -10.34 28.64
C GLY A 47 3.91 -9.71 27.26
N TYR A 48 3.85 -10.54 26.21
CA TYR A 48 3.41 -10.13 24.88
C TYR A 48 1.88 -10.07 24.83
N THR A 49 1.33 -9.06 24.18
CA THR A 49 -0.12 -8.88 24.00
C THR A 49 -0.46 -9.20 22.55
N LEU A 50 -1.44 -10.08 22.33
CA LEU A 50 -2.07 -10.24 21.02
C LEU A 50 -3.09 -9.12 20.88
N GLU A 51 -2.77 -8.12 20.08
CA GLU A 51 -3.58 -6.92 19.86
C GLU A 51 -4.83 -7.26 19.03
N ASN A 52 -4.70 -8.20 18.08
CA ASN A 52 -5.77 -8.62 17.18
C ASN A 52 -5.90 -10.16 17.17
N PRO A 53 -6.66 -10.74 18.12
CA PRO A 53 -6.75 -12.19 18.27
C PRO A 53 -7.69 -12.87 17.28
N GLU A 54 -8.49 -12.12 16.53
CA GLU A 54 -9.38 -12.62 15.48
C GLU A 54 -8.69 -12.47 14.12
N CYS A 55 -8.83 -13.47 13.25
CA CYS A 55 -8.21 -13.45 11.93
C CYS A 55 -8.95 -14.34 10.91
N ASN A 56 -8.81 -14.06 9.61
CA ASN A 56 -9.29 -14.98 8.58
C ASN A 56 -8.37 -16.21 8.39
N LEU A 57 -7.06 -16.02 8.52
CA LEU A 57 -6.06 -17.06 8.25
C LEU A 57 -5.03 -17.13 9.40
N PHE A 58 -4.77 -18.34 9.87
CA PHE A 58 -3.66 -18.65 10.79
C PHE A 58 -2.70 -19.61 10.09
N LYS A 59 -1.42 -19.27 10.07
CA LYS A 59 -0.36 -20.11 9.48
C LYS A 59 0.75 -20.37 10.49
N GLU A 60 1.20 -21.61 10.55
CA GLU A 60 2.35 -21.98 11.37
C GLU A 60 3.67 -21.48 10.78
N LEU A 61 4.61 -21.11 11.66
CA LEU A 61 6.00 -20.88 11.31
C LEU A 61 6.85 -22.06 11.77
N LEU A 62 7.58 -22.67 10.84
CA LEU A 62 8.39 -23.85 11.10
C LEU A 62 9.89 -23.53 11.21
N TYR A 63 10.59 -24.26 12.07
CA TYR A 63 12.04 -24.41 12.04
C TYR A 63 12.36 -25.89 11.91
N ASP A 64 12.99 -26.29 10.80
CA ASP A 64 13.08 -27.68 10.35
C ASP A 64 11.68 -28.31 10.23
N ASP A 65 11.27 -29.15 11.19
CA ASP A 65 9.94 -29.77 11.27
C ASP A 65 9.12 -29.30 12.49
N MET A 66 9.67 -28.41 13.31
CA MET A 66 9.05 -27.97 14.56
C MET A 66 8.29 -26.66 14.36
N VAL A 67 7.09 -26.57 14.94
CA VAL A 67 6.32 -25.33 14.99
C VAL A 67 6.93 -24.39 16.04
N VAL A 68 7.44 -23.25 15.61
CA VAL A 68 8.18 -22.29 16.46
C VAL A 68 7.50 -20.92 16.58
N GLY A 69 6.38 -20.74 15.89
CA GLY A 69 5.67 -19.48 15.84
C GLY A 69 4.43 -19.60 14.96
N PHE A 70 3.82 -18.45 14.71
CA PHE A 70 2.69 -18.33 13.80
C PHE A 70 2.67 -16.93 13.19
N VAL A 71 1.92 -16.82 12.10
CA VAL A 71 1.50 -15.56 11.48
C VAL A 71 0.01 -15.64 11.20
N THR A 72 -0.69 -14.51 11.31
CA THR A 72 -2.10 -14.41 10.98
C THR A 72 -2.38 -13.28 10.01
N TYR A 73 -3.39 -13.48 9.17
CA TYR A 73 -3.81 -12.50 8.18
C TYR A 73 -5.31 -12.31 8.19
N ASP A 74 -5.71 -11.07 7.89
CA ASP A 74 -7.01 -10.77 7.31
C ASP A 74 -6.87 -10.63 5.80
N TYR A 75 -7.90 -10.99 5.05
CA TYR A 75 -7.89 -10.85 3.60
C TYR A 75 -9.27 -10.48 3.07
N THR A 76 -9.28 -9.71 1.99
CA THR A 76 -10.49 -9.42 1.21
C THR A 76 -10.62 -10.46 0.10
N LYS A 77 -11.80 -11.07 -0.04
CA LYS A 77 -12.04 -12.09 -1.06
C LYS A 77 -11.78 -11.55 -2.47
N GLY A 78 -11.05 -12.32 -3.27
CA GLY A 78 -10.95 -12.12 -4.73
C GLY A 78 -9.96 -11.06 -5.21
N VAL A 79 -9.22 -10.39 -4.32
CA VAL A 79 -8.27 -9.32 -4.71
C VAL A 79 -6.80 -9.66 -4.38
N GLY A 80 -6.55 -10.77 -3.68
CA GLY A 80 -5.18 -11.22 -3.37
C GLY A 80 -4.44 -10.30 -2.39
N ASP A 81 -5.20 -9.49 -1.63
CA ASP A 81 -4.69 -8.53 -0.66
C ASP A 81 -4.75 -9.15 0.74
N PHE A 82 -3.60 -9.24 1.39
CA PHE A 82 -3.44 -9.78 2.74
C PHE A 82 -2.95 -8.71 3.69
N SER A 83 -3.67 -8.49 4.78
CA SER A 83 -3.22 -7.65 5.89
C SER A 83 -2.62 -8.53 6.98
N LEU A 84 -1.32 -8.38 7.24
CA LEU A 84 -0.63 -9.11 8.31
C LEU A 84 -1.05 -8.55 9.66
N ASN A 85 -1.79 -9.34 10.44
CA ASN A 85 -2.34 -8.93 11.73
C ASN A 85 -1.37 -9.13 12.89
N GLU A 86 -0.79 -10.33 12.97
CA GLU A 86 0.04 -10.74 14.08
C GLU A 86 1.11 -11.69 13.58
N ILE A 87 2.32 -11.53 14.10
CA ILE A 87 3.39 -12.50 13.93
C ILE A 87 4.11 -12.70 15.25
N TYR A 88 4.18 -13.95 15.69
CA TYR A 88 4.90 -14.31 16.89
C TYR A 88 5.86 -15.46 16.62
N VAL A 89 7.10 -15.27 17.05
CA VAL A 89 8.15 -16.29 17.01
C VAL A 89 8.72 -16.42 18.41
N LEU A 90 8.88 -17.66 18.84
CA LEU A 90 9.54 -18.00 20.10
C LEU A 90 10.92 -17.32 20.22
N PRO A 91 11.30 -16.79 21.39
CA PRO A 91 12.50 -15.97 21.57
C PRO A 91 13.78 -16.56 21.00
N GLU A 92 14.00 -17.86 21.20
CA GLU A 92 15.19 -18.57 20.75
C GLU A 92 15.29 -18.72 19.22
N TYR A 93 14.21 -18.49 18.48
CA TYR A 93 14.16 -18.60 17.01
C TYR A 93 14.05 -17.26 16.28
N ARG A 94 13.94 -16.12 16.99
CA ARG A 94 13.76 -14.79 16.38
C ARG A 94 14.91 -14.34 15.46
N GLY A 95 16.10 -14.91 15.64
CA GLY A 95 17.27 -14.62 14.80
C GLY A 95 17.16 -15.12 13.35
N ASN A 96 16.12 -15.88 13.01
CA ASN A 96 15.95 -16.48 11.68
C ASN A 96 15.14 -15.61 10.69
N LYS A 97 14.89 -14.33 11.00
CA LYS A 97 14.24 -13.35 10.10
C LYS A 97 12.85 -13.74 9.56
N TYR A 98 12.07 -14.52 10.30
CA TYR A 98 10.73 -15.00 9.89
C TYR A 98 9.80 -13.93 9.33
N PHE A 99 9.75 -12.74 9.96
CA PHE A 99 8.89 -11.66 9.51
C PHE A 99 9.20 -11.23 8.07
N ILE A 100 10.47 -10.94 7.77
CA ILE A 100 10.87 -10.53 6.42
C ILE A 100 10.72 -11.68 5.43
N SER A 101 11.13 -12.90 5.80
CA SER A 101 10.97 -14.05 4.91
C SER A 101 9.51 -14.35 4.57
N GLU A 102 8.60 -14.09 5.50
CA GLU A 102 7.17 -14.24 5.26
C GLU A 102 6.63 -13.15 4.33
N LEU A 103 7.00 -11.88 4.54
CA LEU A 103 6.65 -10.79 3.62
C LEU A 103 7.19 -11.04 2.20
N GLU A 104 8.47 -11.40 2.09
CA GLU A 104 9.11 -11.74 0.81
C GLU A 104 8.39 -12.91 0.11
N TYR A 105 8.04 -13.96 0.87
CA TYR A 105 7.31 -15.10 0.31
C TYR A 105 5.96 -14.67 -0.29
N MET A 106 5.19 -13.86 0.43
CA MET A 106 3.87 -13.39 -0.02
C MET A 106 3.98 -12.47 -1.25
N MET A 107 4.95 -11.56 -1.29
CA MET A 107 5.17 -10.69 -2.46
C MET A 107 5.67 -11.49 -3.68
N LEU A 108 6.56 -12.46 -3.48
CA LEU A 108 7.04 -13.34 -4.54
C LEU A 108 5.94 -14.29 -5.06
N SER A 109 4.89 -14.54 -4.28
CA SER A 109 3.68 -15.24 -4.76
C SER A 109 2.68 -14.34 -5.48
N GLY A 110 3.01 -13.07 -5.71
CA GLY A 110 2.16 -12.11 -6.43
C GLY A 110 1.03 -11.53 -5.58
N SER A 111 1.07 -11.69 -4.26
CA SER A 111 0.09 -11.12 -3.35
C SER A 111 0.45 -9.67 -2.99
N THR A 112 -0.57 -8.83 -2.83
CA THR A 112 -0.38 -7.54 -2.16
C THR A 112 -0.38 -7.78 -0.66
N VAL A 113 0.54 -7.15 0.07
CA VAL A 113 0.61 -7.29 1.53
C VAL A 113 0.65 -5.92 2.17
N SER A 114 -0.20 -5.76 3.17
CA SER A 114 -0.17 -4.66 4.13
C SER A 114 0.12 -5.19 5.54
N ILE A 115 0.41 -4.29 6.47
CA ILE A 115 0.62 -4.63 7.89
C ILE A 115 -0.40 -3.87 8.72
N TYR A 116 -1.19 -4.61 9.49
CA TYR A 116 -2.21 -4.03 10.36
C TYR A 116 -1.60 -3.53 11.67
N GLU A 117 -1.78 -2.24 11.96
CA GLU A 117 -1.30 -1.59 13.19
C GLU A 117 0.16 -2.00 13.54
N PRO A 118 1.15 -1.67 12.68
CA PRO A 118 2.54 -2.05 12.93
C PRO A 118 3.10 -1.38 14.20
N THR A 119 3.87 -2.15 14.98
CA THR A 119 4.70 -1.61 16.07
C THR A 119 5.92 -0.88 15.53
N HIS A 120 6.52 0.00 16.35
CA HIS A 120 7.77 0.70 16.04
C HIS A 120 8.86 -0.28 15.60
N ARG A 121 8.95 -1.41 16.30
CA ARG A 121 9.94 -2.45 16.02
C ARG A 121 9.74 -3.08 14.64
N ILE A 122 8.50 -3.25 14.19
CA ILE A 122 8.22 -3.74 12.83
C ILE A 122 8.74 -2.74 11.80
N ILE A 123 8.52 -1.45 12.02
CA ILE A 123 9.04 -0.39 11.16
C ILE A 123 10.57 -0.37 11.13
N GLU A 124 11.23 -0.55 12.28
CA GLU A 124 12.69 -0.73 12.32
C GLU A 124 13.16 -1.92 11.48
N ILE A 125 12.46 -3.05 11.53
CA ILE A 125 12.80 -4.23 10.72
C ILE A 125 12.59 -3.94 9.22
N LEU A 126 11.53 -3.22 8.82
CA LEU A 126 11.34 -2.80 7.44
C LEU A 126 12.48 -1.90 6.96
N MET A 127 12.91 -0.94 7.80
CA MET A 127 14.06 -0.07 7.49
C MET A 127 15.37 -0.87 7.32
N GLU A 128 15.63 -1.84 8.19
CA GLU A 128 16.81 -2.70 8.11
C GLU A 128 16.89 -3.54 6.83
N ASN A 129 15.76 -3.75 6.16
CA ASN A 129 15.66 -4.57 4.95
C ASN A 129 15.27 -3.75 3.70
N ASN A 130 15.44 -2.42 3.74
CA ASN A 130 15.16 -1.49 2.63
C ASN A 130 13.71 -1.53 2.12
N LEU A 131 12.75 -1.84 3.00
CA LEU A 131 11.31 -1.73 2.73
C LEU A 131 10.69 -0.46 3.35
N ALA A 132 11.47 0.25 4.15
CA ALA A 132 11.11 1.56 4.68
C ALA A 132 12.36 2.44 4.81
N ARG A 133 12.19 3.76 4.87
CA ARG A 133 13.30 4.71 5.02
C ARG A 133 12.86 5.96 5.79
N ASN A 134 13.76 6.46 6.64
CA ASN A 134 13.61 7.80 7.23
C ASN A 134 13.73 8.88 6.16
N ILE A 135 12.81 9.83 6.16
CA ILE A 135 12.87 11.02 5.29
C ILE A 135 13.38 12.21 6.10
N VAL A 136 12.64 12.57 7.14
CA VAL A 136 12.97 13.71 8.02
C VAL A 136 12.71 13.34 9.47
N ASP A 137 13.68 13.64 10.33
CA ASP A 137 13.61 13.43 11.78
C ASP A 137 13.15 12.01 12.17
N ASN A 138 11.88 11.89 12.57
CA ASN A 138 11.26 10.64 13.02
C ASN A 138 10.25 10.07 12.01
N LEU A 139 10.04 10.76 10.88
CA LEU A 139 9.12 10.33 9.84
C LEU A 139 9.78 9.29 8.93
N VAL A 140 9.19 8.10 8.96
CA VAL A 140 9.52 6.96 8.13
C VAL A 140 8.45 6.79 7.07
N VAL A 141 8.93 6.40 5.89
CA VAL A 141 8.08 6.05 4.77
C VAL A 141 8.29 4.59 4.44
N SER A 142 7.21 3.87 4.28
CA SER A 142 7.18 2.43 4.01
C SER A 142 6.62 2.16 2.62
N SER A 143 7.24 1.24 1.90
CA SER A 143 6.64 0.71 0.66
C SER A 143 5.58 -0.34 0.97
N ILE A 144 5.65 -1.01 2.12
CA ILE A 144 4.55 -1.86 2.59
C ILE A 144 3.47 -0.97 3.20
N SER A 145 2.24 -1.09 2.71
CA SER A 145 1.08 -0.35 3.23
C SER A 145 0.85 -0.67 4.71
N LEU A 146 0.54 0.36 5.49
CA LEU A 146 0.31 0.30 6.92
C LEU A 146 -1.15 0.59 7.21
N ASP A 147 -1.87 -0.40 7.71
CA ASP A 147 -3.31 -0.32 7.91
C ASP A 147 -3.65 0.19 9.31
N ILE A 148 -4.64 1.08 9.36
CA ILE A 148 -5.15 1.75 10.55
C ILE A 148 -6.64 1.49 10.66
N ASN A 149 -7.08 1.08 11.84
CA ASN A 149 -8.49 1.01 12.19
C ASN A 149 -8.98 2.37 12.70
N GLN A 150 -10.03 2.89 12.09
CA GLN A 150 -10.68 4.13 12.51
C GLN A 150 -11.04 4.15 14.00
N ASP A 151 -11.70 3.10 14.49
CA ASP A 151 -12.22 3.06 15.86
C ASP A 151 -11.11 3.10 16.92
N LYS A 152 -9.87 2.87 16.46
CA LYS A 152 -8.66 2.82 17.27
C LYS A 152 -7.68 3.94 16.87
N SER A 153 -8.09 4.91 16.07
CA SER A 153 -7.25 6.06 15.73
C SER A 153 -7.56 7.28 16.60
N GLU A 154 -6.58 8.16 16.71
CA GLU A 154 -6.69 9.47 17.35
C GLU A 154 -6.57 10.56 16.29
N CYS A 155 -7.16 11.74 16.54
CA CYS A 155 -7.12 12.86 15.61
C CYS A 155 -6.75 14.17 16.32
N THR A 156 -5.97 15.01 15.65
CA THR A 156 -5.57 16.34 16.13
C THR A 156 -6.76 17.29 16.32
N VAL A 157 -7.83 17.11 15.54
CA VAL A 157 -9.03 17.93 15.61
C VAL A 157 -10.13 17.18 16.37
N SER A 158 -10.50 17.71 17.54
CA SER A 158 -11.52 17.11 18.38
C SER A 158 -12.87 16.99 17.65
N ASN A 159 -13.47 15.79 17.65
CA ASN A 159 -14.72 15.42 16.97
C ASN A 159 -14.66 15.40 15.43
N HIS A 160 -13.46 15.39 14.85
CA HIS A 160 -13.29 15.01 13.44
C HIS A 160 -13.14 13.49 13.38
N GLU A 161 -14.10 12.83 12.78
CA GLU A 161 -14.14 11.37 12.59
C GLU A 161 -14.23 11.09 11.09
N TRP A 162 -13.63 9.99 10.63
CA TRP A 162 -13.93 9.49 9.29
C TRP A 162 -15.40 9.08 9.22
N LYS A 163 -16.00 9.22 8.03
CA LYS A 163 -17.44 8.99 7.87
C LYS A 163 -17.81 7.52 7.74
N ASP A 164 -16.82 6.66 7.50
CA ASP A 164 -17.01 5.28 7.05
C ASP A 164 -16.15 4.33 7.89
N ASP A 165 -16.78 3.28 8.43
CA ASP A 165 -16.13 2.23 9.24
C ASP A 165 -15.25 1.33 8.37
N ILE A 166 -14.12 1.88 7.92
CA ILE A 166 -13.21 1.29 6.93
C ILE A 166 -11.80 1.24 7.51
N ILE A 167 -11.04 0.22 7.11
CA ILE A 167 -9.59 0.15 7.36
C ILE A 167 -8.91 1.11 6.39
N HIS A 168 -8.17 2.08 6.93
CA HIS A 168 -7.42 3.03 6.13
C HIS A 168 -5.96 2.62 6.01
N SER A 169 -5.44 2.65 4.79
CA SER A 169 -4.03 2.35 4.52
C SER A 169 -3.21 3.63 4.35
N CYS A 170 -1.98 3.63 4.84
CA CYS A 170 -1.03 4.73 4.67
C CYS A 170 0.41 4.20 4.55
N ASN A 171 1.33 5.07 4.13
CA ASN A 171 2.75 4.72 3.99
C ASN A 171 3.65 5.51 4.95
N LEU A 172 3.07 6.25 5.89
CA LEU A 172 3.78 7.14 6.80
C LEU A 172 3.73 6.62 8.24
N TYR A 173 4.88 6.64 8.90
CA TYR A 173 5.02 6.29 10.30
C TYR A 173 5.90 7.30 11.04
N ASP A 174 5.51 7.66 12.26
CA ASP A 174 6.28 8.51 13.15
C ASP A 174 6.89 7.69 14.29
N LEU A 175 8.22 7.53 14.27
CA LEU A 175 8.96 6.78 15.28
C LEU A 175 8.91 7.42 16.67
N ASN A 176 8.71 8.73 16.79
CA ASN A 176 8.72 9.41 18.09
C ASN A 176 7.46 9.12 18.89
N ILE A 177 6.29 9.13 18.25
CA ILE A 177 5.03 8.73 18.91
C ILE A 177 4.66 7.27 18.64
N SER A 178 5.45 6.55 17.85
CA SER A 178 5.21 5.16 17.43
C SER A 178 3.80 5.00 16.87
N ALA A 179 3.50 5.72 15.79
CA ALA A 179 2.18 5.75 15.17
C ALA A 179 2.25 5.82 13.65
N CYS A 180 1.34 5.13 12.98
CA CYS A 180 1.03 5.40 11.58
C CYS A 180 0.38 6.79 11.48
N ILE A 181 0.69 7.55 10.44
CA ILE A 181 0.24 8.93 10.26
C ILE A 181 -0.57 9.03 8.96
N LEU A 182 -1.81 9.50 9.06
CA LEU A 182 -2.67 9.75 7.91
C LEU A 182 -3.07 11.25 7.88
N PRO A 183 -2.41 12.05 7.04
CA PRO A 183 -2.76 13.45 6.86
C PRO A 183 -4.02 13.63 6.01
N GLU A 184 -4.93 14.49 6.44
CA GLU A 184 -6.14 14.85 5.70
C GLU A 184 -6.13 16.35 5.37
N ASN A 185 -6.25 16.67 4.08
CA ASN A 185 -6.30 18.06 3.59
C ASN A 185 -5.18 18.95 4.16
N ILE A 186 -3.94 18.43 4.19
CA ILE A 186 -2.79 19.18 4.71
C ILE A 186 -2.33 20.32 3.79
N SER A 187 -2.81 20.37 2.54
CA SER A 187 -2.47 21.42 1.59
C SER A 187 -3.13 22.77 1.91
N ASP A 188 -4.22 22.79 2.69
CA ASP A 188 -4.84 24.03 3.15
C ASP A 188 -4.10 24.55 4.41
N LYS A 189 -3.73 25.84 4.37
CA LYS A 189 -2.94 26.49 5.42
C LYS A 189 -3.69 26.55 6.76
N ASP A 190 -5.02 26.55 6.72
CA ASP A 190 -5.87 26.69 7.90
C ASP A 190 -6.32 25.32 8.48
N THR A 191 -5.91 24.20 7.87
CA THR A 191 -6.28 22.84 8.31
C THR A 191 -5.04 22.02 8.67
N ASN A 192 -5.07 21.40 9.84
CA ASN A 192 -4.05 20.43 10.25
C ASN A 192 -4.74 19.22 10.87
N ILE A 193 -5.39 18.44 10.00
CA ILE A 193 -6.10 17.23 10.38
C ILE A 193 -5.15 16.08 10.14
N ILE A 194 -4.64 15.51 11.23
CA ILE A 194 -3.79 14.33 11.20
C ILE A 194 -4.44 13.27 12.07
N HIS A 195 -4.73 12.15 11.44
CA HIS A 195 -5.12 10.94 12.14
C HIS A 195 -3.89 10.10 12.42
N TYR A 196 -3.84 9.45 13.57
CA TYR A 196 -2.72 8.58 13.92
C TYR A 196 -3.18 7.36 14.70
N SER A 197 -2.49 6.23 14.51
CA SER A 197 -2.88 4.96 15.12
C SER A 197 -2.73 4.99 16.65
N ARG A 198 -3.54 4.20 17.36
CA ARG A 198 -3.39 3.97 18.81
C ARG A 198 -1.99 3.52 19.19
N CYS A 199 -1.66 3.71 20.46
CA CYS A 199 -0.42 3.18 21.01
C CYS A 199 -0.57 1.69 21.35
N LEU A 200 0.37 0.86 20.90
CA LEU A 200 0.38 -0.57 21.14
C LEU A 200 1.15 -0.93 22.42
N ALA A 201 0.85 -2.09 23.00
CA ALA A 201 1.45 -2.51 24.27
C ALA A 201 2.99 -2.65 24.19
N ASP A 202 3.51 -3.13 23.05
CA ASP A 202 4.96 -3.28 22.84
C ASP A 202 5.66 -1.92 22.74
N ASP A 203 5.07 -0.98 22.00
CA ASP A 203 5.58 0.39 21.84
C ASP A 203 5.64 1.13 23.19
N ASN A 204 4.61 0.93 24.01
CA ASN A 204 4.59 1.45 25.37
C ASN A 204 5.68 0.87 26.27
N LYS A 205 5.87 -0.44 26.19
CA LYS A 205 6.85 -1.15 27.01
C LYS A 205 8.30 -0.80 26.64
N HIS A 206 8.58 -0.59 25.35
CA HIS A 206 9.94 -0.48 24.84
C HIS A 206 10.34 0.95 24.44
N TYR A 207 9.39 1.79 24.03
CA TYR A 207 9.64 3.13 23.49
C TYR A 207 8.94 4.23 24.30
N SER A 208 8.18 3.89 25.34
CA SER A 208 7.46 4.85 26.21
C SER A 208 6.49 5.76 25.43
N ALA A 209 5.91 5.23 24.35
CA ALA A 209 5.12 6.00 23.40
C ALA A 209 3.93 6.75 24.05
N ASP A 210 3.16 6.13 24.96
CA ASP A 210 2.10 6.81 25.73
C ASP A 210 2.62 8.07 26.46
N SER A 211 3.76 7.95 27.14
CA SER A 211 4.34 9.07 27.89
C SER A 211 4.83 10.19 26.97
N ILE A 212 5.28 9.86 25.76
CA ILE A 212 5.64 10.86 24.75
C ILE A 212 4.38 11.54 24.23
N ARG A 213 3.35 10.75 23.87
CA ARG A 213 2.04 11.21 23.38
C ARG A 213 1.31 12.11 24.39
N GLU A 214 1.46 11.90 25.68
CA GLU A 214 0.91 12.82 26.70
C GLU A 214 1.50 14.24 26.66
N ASN A 215 2.67 14.42 26.04
CA ASN A 215 3.41 15.68 26.00
C ASN A 215 3.48 16.31 24.60
N ILE A 216 2.82 15.74 23.59
CA ILE A 216 2.74 16.36 22.26
C ILE A 216 1.63 17.42 22.25
N ASP A 217 1.80 18.42 21.40
CA ASP A 217 0.87 19.54 21.23
C ASP A 217 0.66 19.85 19.75
N ASN A 218 -0.10 20.89 19.44
CA ASN A 218 -0.36 21.27 18.06
C ASN A 218 0.92 21.70 17.32
N ASP A 219 1.91 22.26 18.00
CA ASP A 219 3.17 22.66 17.37
C ASP A 219 3.92 21.42 16.85
N TYR A 220 3.82 20.29 17.55
CA TYR A 220 4.34 18.99 17.08
C TYR A 220 3.73 18.59 15.73
N PHE A 221 2.41 18.61 15.62
CA PHE A 221 1.70 18.20 14.41
C PHE A 221 1.84 19.23 13.27
N GLU A 222 1.96 20.51 13.58
CA GLU A 222 2.33 21.53 12.57
C GLU A 222 3.72 21.26 11.99
N ASN A 223 4.69 20.83 12.82
CA ASN A 223 6.01 20.46 12.31
C ASN A 223 5.95 19.23 11.41
N ILE A 224 5.12 18.22 11.73
CA ILE A 224 4.88 17.06 10.84
C ILE A 224 4.31 17.53 9.50
N LYS A 225 3.23 18.31 9.54
CA LYS A 225 2.61 18.88 8.34
C LYS A 225 3.61 19.62 7.46
N ASN A 226 4.37 20.55 8.05
CA ASN A 226 5.38 21.32 7.34
C ASN A 226 6.49 20.41 6.77
N SER A 227 6.92 19.40 7.53
CA SER A 227 7.94 18.44 7.06
C SER A 227 7.46 17.65 5.86
N ILE A 228 6.20 17.22 5.82
CA ILE A 228 5.61 16.50 4.68
C ILE A 228 5.55 17.42 3.45
N ILE A 229 5.07 18.66 3.62
CA ILE A 229 4.91 19.62 2.51
C ILE A 229 6.28 20.03 1.95
N GLU A 230 7.24 20.39 2.82
CA GLU A 230 8.57 20.85 2.42
C GLU A 230 9.41 19.77 1.74
N ASN A 231 9.13 18.49 2.01
CA ASN A 231 9.89 17.34 1.51
C ASN A 231 9.04 16.41 0.63
N HIS A 232 7.96 16.91 0.03
CA HIS A 232 7.03 16.10 -0.77
C HIS A 232 7.72 15.38 -1.93
N GLU A 233 8.62 16.05 -2.66
CA GLU A 233 9.37 15.43 -3.76
C GLU A 233 10.27 14.28 -3.26
N GLU A 234 10.96 14.46 -2.13
CA GLU A 234 11.81 13.43 -1.53
C GLU A 234 10.97 12.25 -1.01
N TYR A 235 9.80 12.53 -0.46
CA TYR A 235 8.83 11.54 -0.04
C TYR A 235 8.40 10.65 -1.22
N VAL A 236 7.94 11.24 -2.32
CA VAL A 236 7.50 10.51 -3.52
C VAL A 236 8.68 9.74 -4.14
N ALA A 237 9.84 10.38 -4.32
CA ALA A 237 11.01 9.74 -4.89
C ALA A 237 11.49 8.54 -4.05
N THR A 238 11.45 8.66 -2.72
CA THR A 238 11.83 7.56 -1.83
C THR A 238 10.83 6.42 -1.90
N LEU A 239 9.53 6.68 -1.97
CA LEU A 239 8.52 5.63 -2.15
C LEU A 239 8.73 4.86 -3.45
N MET A 240 8.93 5.57 -4.56
CA MET A 240 9.20 4.93 -5.85
C MET A 240 10.46 4.04 -5.78
N GLU A 241 11.53 4.52 -5.14
CA GLU A 241 12.75 3.72 -4.96
C GLU A 241 12.49 2.48 -4.08
N LEU A 242 11.71 2.61 -3.02
CA LEU A 242 11.39 1.48 -2.14
C LEU A 242 10.46 0.47 -2.81
N GLU A 243 9.50 0.90 -3.63
CA GLU A 243 8.67 0.03 -4.47
C GLU A 243 9.51 -0.73 -5.49
N ASP A 244 10.46 -0.06 -6.15
CA ASP A 244 11.40 -0.67 -7.10
C ASP A 244 12.27 -1.76 -6.47
N ASN A 245 12.52 -1.66 -5.16
CA ASN A 245 13.32 -2.62 -4.40
C ASN A 245 12.50 -3.80 -3.85
N LYS A 246 11.17 -3.78 -3.95
CA LYS A 246 10.36 -4.91 -3.47
C LYS A 246 10.68 -6.18 -4.26
N PRO A 247 10.72 -7.34 -3.59
CA PRO A 247 10.67 -8.62 -4.28
C PRO A 247 9.38 -8.69 -5.10
N THR A 248 9.50 -8.88 -6.41
CA THR A 248 8.35 -9.06 -7.30
C THR A 248 8.27 -10.49 -7.78
N ALA A 249 7.06 -10.99 -7.97
CA ALA A 249 6.84 -12.24 -8.66
C ALA A 249 7.35 -12.16 -10.11
N ASP A 250 7.78 -13.30 -10.66
CA ASP A 250 8.22 -13.42 -12.06
C ASP A 250 7.51 -14.63 -12.67
N PHE A 251 6.24 -14.44 -13.05
CA PHE A 251 5.41 -15.50 -13.60
C PHE A 251 5.66 -15.68 -15.09
N ASP A 252 5.67 -16.93 -15.55
CA ASP A 252 5.62 -17.26 -16.97
C ASP A 252 4.17 -17.27 -17.45
N ILE A 253 3.85 -16.46 -18.48
CA ILE A 253 2.53 -16.42 -19.11
C ILE A 253 2.02 -17.83 -19.50
N ASP A 254 2.92 -18.71 -19.95
CA ASP A 254 2.56 -20.07 -20.34
C ASP A 254 2.18 -20.94 -19.14
N GLU A 255 2.73 -20.67 -17.97
CA GLU A 255 2.37 -21.36 -16.73
C GLU A 255 1.00 -20.87 -16.22
N ILE A 256 0.73 -19.57 -16.36
CA ILE A 256 -0.50 -18.94 -15.88
C ILE A 256 -1.71 -19.27 -16.77
N VAL A 257 -1.60 -19.12 -18.09
CA VAL A 257 -2.74 -19.34 -19.01
C VAL A 257 -2.58 -20.52 -19.98
N GLY A 258 -1.38 -21.08 -20.13
CA GLY A 258 -1.13 -22.18 -21.07
C GLY A 258 -0.93 -21.71 -22.51
N ARG A 259 -0.47 -22.63 -23.37
CA ARG A 259 -0.27 -22.37 -24.81
C ARG A 259 -1.43 -22.91 -25.64
N PRO A 260 -2.06 -22.09 -26.51
CA PRO A 260 -3.10 -22.55 -27.42
C PRO A 260 -2.68 -23.81 -28.20
N PRO A 261 -3.55 -24.82 -28.30
CA PRO A 261 -4.96 -24.85 -27.87
C PRO A 261 -5.19 -25.36 -26.43
N ASN A 262 -4.14 -25.55 -25.64
CA ASN A 262 -4.22 -26.10 -24.29
C ASN A 262 -4.25 -24.97 -23.26
N LEU A 263 -5.09 -25.13 -22.23
CA LEU A 263 -5.13 -24.23 -21.09
C LEU A 263 -4.10 -24.68 -20.03
N SER A 264 -3.70 -23.76 -19.15
CA SER A 264 -2.92 -24.09 -17.95
C SER A 264 -3.70 -24.97 -16.98
N GLY A 265 -3.01 -25.55 -16.01
CA GLY A 265 -3.66 -26.24 -14.89
C GLY A 265 -4.61 -25.32 -14.12
N TYR A 266 -4.21 -24.07 -13.89
CA TYR A 266 -4.99 -23.07 -13.17
C TYR A 266 -6.32 -22.76 -13.87
N LEU A 267 -6.29 -22.51 -15.19
CA LEU A 267 -7.53 -22.27 -15.95
C LEU A 267 -8.43 -23.51 -16.03
N GLU A 268 -7.87 -24.71 -16.11
CA GLU A 268 -8.68 -25.94 -16.06
C GLU A 268 -9.30 -26.16 -14.66
N GLU A 269 -8.66 -25.70 -13.59
CA GLU A 269 -9.21 -25.71 -12.23
C GLU A 269 -10.37 -24.71 -12.08
N LEU A 270 -10.20 -23.47 -12.53
CA LEU A 270 -11.30 -22.47 -12.57
C LEU A 270 -12.51 -22.94 -13.38
N ILE A 271 -12.30 -23.74 -14.42
CA ILE A 271 -13.39 -24.39 -15.16
C ILE A 271 -14.05 -25.49 -14.32
N ALA A 272 -13.25 -26.31 -13.64
CA ALA A 272 -13.74 -27.40 -12.81
C ALA A 272 -14.56 -26.91 -11.61
N GLU A 273 -14.19 -25.75 -11.07
CA GLU A 273 -14.89 -25.05 -9.97
C GLU A 273 -16.08 -24.20 -10.45
N GLU A 274 -16.37 -24.21 -11.76
CA GLU A 274 -17.47 -23.47 -12.38
C GLU A 274 -17.37 -21.94 -12.28
N PHE A 275 -16.19 -21.39 -11.94
CA PHE A 275 -15.93 -19.95 -11.97
C PHE A 275 -15.96 -19.38 -13.40
N VAL A 276 -15.43 -20.14 -14.38
CA VAL A 276 -15.43 -19.74 -15.79
C VAL A 276 -15.87 -20.86 -16.72
N THR A 277 -16.53 -20.51 -17.82
CA THR A 277 -16.79 -21.50 -18.88
C THR A 277 -15.53 -21.76 -19.69
N ARG A 278 -15.41 -22.95 -20.30
CA ARG A 278 -14.28 -23.27 -21.20
C ARG A 278 -14.12 -22.27 -22.35
N GLN A 279 -15.22 -21.72 -22.86
CA GLN A 279 -15.19 -20.70 -23.90
C GLN A 279 -14.57 -19.40 -23.37
N ARG A 280 -15.02 -18.93 -22.20
CA ARG A 280 -14.45 -17.75 -21.54
C ARG A 280 -12.98 -17.94 -21.19
N ALA A 281 -12.57 -19.12 -20.71
CA ALA A 281 -11.17 -19.42 -20.42
C ALA A 281 -10.26 -19.30 -21.65
N LEU A 282 -10.73 -19.72 -22.84
CA LEU A 282 -9.99 -19.55 -24.09
C LEU A 282 -9.92 -18.08 -24.53
N GLU A 283 -10.97 -17.30 -24.27
CA GLU A 283 -10.97 -15.85 -24.52
C GLU A 283 -10.00 -15.13 -23.59
N ILE A 284 -9.99 -15.47 -22.29
CA ILE A 284 -9.03 -14.96 -21.31
C ILE A 284 -7.60 -15.31 -21.73
N GLN A 285 -7.32 -16.56 -22.10
CA GLN A 285 -6.00 -16.98 -22.59
C GLN A 285 -5.56 -16.11 -23.78
N ALA A 286 -6.43 -15.93 -24.78
CA ALA A 286 -6.09 -15.14 -25.97
C ALA A 286 -5.84 -13.67 -25.62
N GLN A 287 -6.70 -13.07 -24.79
CA GLN A 287 -6.59 -11.70 -24.34
C GLN A 287 -5.29 -11.46 -23.55
N MET A 288 -4.98 -12.32 -22.57
CA MET A 288 -3.77 -12.15 -21.75
C MET A 288 -2.49 -12.33 -22.55
N ILE A 289 -2.44 -13.25 -23.52
CA ILE A 289 -1.27 -13.39 -24.39
C ILE A 289 -1.05 -12.12 -25.22
N GLU A 290 -2.11 -11.56 -25.80
CA GLU A 290 -2.05 -10.31 -26.57
C GLU A 290 -1.61 -9.13 -25.70
N GLU A 291 -2.26 -8.94 -24.54
CA GLU A 291 -1.94 -7.86 -23.60
C GLU A 291 -0.51 -7.97 -23.04
N TYR A 292 0.00 -9.19 -22.80
CA TYR A 292 1.37 -9.42 -22.37
C TYR A 292 2.39 -9.15 -23.50
N ASP A 293 2.12 -9.61 -24.72
CA ASP A 293 2.98 -9.37 -25.89
C ASP A 293 3.06 -7.88 -26.25
N GLU A 294 1.99 -7.11 -25.98
CA GLU A 294 1.95 -5.65 -26.15
C GLU A 294 2.54 -4.86 -24.97
N GLY A 295 2.90 -5.53 -23.87
CA GLY A 295 3.49 -4.93 -22.68
C GLY A 295 2.50 -4.18 -21.78
N LEU A 296 1.20 -4.48 -21.91
CA LEU A 296 0.10 -3.93 -21.11
C LEU A 296 -0.06 -4.63 -19.75
N ILE A 297 0.54 -5.82 -19.59
CA ILE A 297 0.61 -6.56 -18.33
C ILE A 297 2.08 -6.89 -18.07
N LEU A 298 2.50 -6.83 -16.81
CA LEU A 298 3.84 -7.22 -16.38
C LEU A 298 3.85 -8.66 -15.87
N SER A 299 5.03 -9.30 -15.87
CA SER A 299 5.21 -10.67 -15.37
C SER A 299 4.67 -10.86 -13.96
N GLU A 300 4.89 -9.88 -13.09
CA GLU A 300 4.49 -9.87 -11.68
C GLU A 300 2.96 -9.80 -11.49
N SER A 301 2.20 -9.29 -12.46
CA SER A 301 0.76 -9.05 -12.34
C SER A 301 -0.11 -10.07 -13.10
N LEU A 302 0.49 -11.09 -13.70
CA LEU A 302 -0.22 -12.08 -14.51
C LEU A 302 -1.31 -12.83 -13.74
N LEU A 303 -1.05 -13.28 -12.51
CA LEU A 303 -2.07 -13.96 -11.69
C LEU A 303 -3.24 -13.03 -11.37
N LYS A 304 -2.94 -11.81 -10.90
CA LYS A 304 -3.94 -10.80 -10.58
C LYS A 304 -4.81 -10.45 -11.78
N ARG A 305 -4.20 -10.33 -12.96
CA ARG A 305 -4.95 -10.13 -14.23
C ARG A 305 -5.87 -11.30 -14.54
N LEU A 306 -5.39 -12.53 -14.37
CA LEU A 306 -6.19 -13.74 -14.58
C LEU A 306 -7.38 -13.83 -13.62
N GLU A 307 -7.15 -13.57 -12.33
CA GLU A 307 -8.19 -13.55 -11.29
C GLU A 307 -9.27 -12.53 -11.61
N TYR A 308 -8.86 -11.29 -11.92
CA TYR A 308 -9.77 -10.23 -12.33
C TYR A 308 -10.61 -10.63 -13.55
N LEU A 309 -9.99 -11.12 -14.64
CA LEU A 309 -10.74 -11.49 -15.86
C LEU A 309 -11.69 -12.68 -15.64
N SER A 310 -11.40 -13.52 -14.65
CA SER A 310 -12.22 -14.66 -14.26
C SER A 310 -13.42 -14.25 -13.41
N MET A 311 -13.33 -13.13 -12.69
CA MET A 311 -14.37 -12.61 -11.79
C MET A 311 -14.94 -11.25 -12.21
N GLU A 312 -14.58 -10.75 -13.40
CA GLU A 312 -14.86 -9.39 -13.88
C GLU A 312 -16.34 -9.00 -13.77
N ASP A 313 -17.24 -9.91 -14.12
CA ASP A 313 -18.69 -9.67 -14.03
C ASP A 313 -19.14 -9.47 -12.58
N LEU A 314 -18.67 -10.29 -11.64
CA LEU A 314 -19.00 -10.20 -10.22
C LEU A 314 -18.47 -8.90 -9.61
N ILE A 315 -17.21 -8.56 -9.89
CA ILE A 315 -16.57 -7.32 -9.40
C ILE A 315 -17.37 -6.10 -9.88
N ASN A 316 -17.81 -6.09 -11.14
CA ASN A 316 -18.59 -4.98 -11.68
C ASN A 316 -20.01 -4.92 -11.10
N GLU A 317 -20.63 -6.07 -10.83
CA GLU A 317 -21.93 -6.12 -10.13
C GLU A 317 -21.83 -5.54 -8.71
N ASP A 318 -20.78 -5.89 -7.97
CA ASP A 318 -20.54 -5.40 -6.61
C ASP A 318 -20.29 -3.89 -6.59
N LYS A 319 -19.48 -3.35 -7.50
CA LYS A 319 -19.32 -1.89 -7.68
C LYS A 319 -20.65 -1.17 -7.83
N MET A 320 -21.52 -1.70 -8.70
CA MET A 320 -22.83 -1.09 -8.96
C MET A 320 -23.76 -1.19 -7.74
N ALA A 321 -23.67 -2.29 -6.97
CA ALA A 321 -24.47 -2.50 -5.78
C ALA A 321 -24.04 -1.58 -4.63
N GLU A 322 -22.74 -1.34 -4.49
CA GLU A 322 -22.15 -0.45 -3.48
C GLU A 322 -22.25 1.03 -3.85
N GLY A 323 -22.61 1.33 -5.10
CA GLY A 323 -22.74 2.71 -5.58
C GLY A 323 -21.38 3.38 -5.79
N PHE A 324 -20.35 2.61 -6.11
CA PHE A 324 -19.00 3.11 -6.40
C PHE A 324 -19.05 4.12 -7.57
N ASP A 325 -18.55 5.33 -7.34
CA ASP A 325 -18.47 6.41 -8.32
C ASP A 325 -17.01 6.77 -8.62
N SER A 326 -16.51 6.31 -9.77
CA SER A 326 -15.13 6.57 -10.21
C SER A 326 -14.86 8.05 -10.53
N SER A 327 -15.88 8.91 -10.55
CA SER A 327 -15.72 10.35 -10.81
C SER A 327 -15.21 11.15 -9.61
N GLU A 328 -15.18 10.55 -8.42
CA GLU A 328 -14.65 11.18 -7.21
C GLU A 328 -13.12 11.13 -7.12
N PHE A 329 -12.46 10.35 -7.98
CA PHE A 329 -11.02 10.11 -7.93
C PHE A 329 -10.32 10.77 -9.13
N ASP A 330 -9.27 11.53 -8.84
CA ASP A 330 -8.48 12.22 -9.86
C ASP A 330 -7.64 11.24 -10.71
N MET A 331 -7.13 10.17 -10.09
CA MET A 331 -6.32 9.15 -10.74
C MET A 331 -7.02 7.80 -10.69
N LYS A 332 -7.17 7.17 -11.86
CA LYS A 332 -7.84 5.87 -11.99
C LYS A 332 -7.22 4.98 -13.04
N CYS A 333 -7.36 3.68 -12.84
CA CYS A 333 -6.94 2.67 -13.79
C CYS A 333 -7.73 2.85 -15.10
N PRO A 334 -7.07 2.89 -16.28
CA PRO A 334 -7.75 3.09 -17.56
C PRO A 334 -8.62 1.90 -17.98
N TYR A 335 -8.45 0.73 -17.35
CA TYR A 335 -9.24 -0.47 -17.65
C TYR A 335 -10.42 -0.63 -16.70
N CYS A 336 -10.18 -0.70 -15.39
CA CYS A 336 -11.22 -1.02 -14.41
C CYS A 336 -11.78 0.19 -13.65
N GLU A 337 -11.26 1.39 -13.92
CA GLU A 337 -11.65 2.66 -13.28
C GLU A 337 -11.52 2.71 -11.75
N PHE A 338 -10.82 1.75 -11.15
CA PHE A 338 -10.49 1.83 -9.72
C PHE A 338 -9.46 2.94 -9.48
N PRO A 339 -9.46 3.56 -8.29
CA PRO A 339 -8.47 4.55 -7.92
C PRO A 339 -7.07 3.93 -7.98
N ILE A 340 -6.08 4.72 -8.38
CA ILE A 340 -4.67 4.32 -8.42
C ILE A 340 -3.80 5.42 -7.81
N THR A 341 -2.57 5.09 -7.45
CA THR A 341 -1.58 6.07 -7.03
C THR A 341 -0.44 6.20 -8.06
N LEU A 342 0.30 7.30 -8.02
CA LEU A 342 1.47 7.54 -8.88
C LEU A 342 2.62 6.55 -8.64
N ILE A 343 2.54 5.75 -7.58
CA ILE A 343 3.60 4.86 -7.14
C ILE A 343 3.37 3.44 -7.69
N ASP A 344 2.12 3.09 -7.98
CA ASP A 344 1.73 1.73 -8.37
C ASP A 344 2.13 1.41 -9.81
N LYS A 345 2.98 0.41 -10.03
CA LYS A 345 3.34 -0.03 -11.40
C LYS A 345 2.20 -0.75 -12.11
N THR A 346 1.29 -1.34 -11.33
CA THR A 346 0.17 -2.14 -11.83
C THR A 346 -1.05 -1.85 -10.98
N CYS A 347 -2.23 -1.85 -11.59
CA CYS A 347 -3.49 -1.68 -10.87
C CYS A 347 -3.68 -2.83 -9.87
N GLU A 348 -3.85 -2.49 -8.59
CA GLU A 348 -4.04 -3.45 -7.50
C GLU A 348 -5.29 -4.31 -7.66
N VAL A 349 -6.27 -3.89 -8.47
CA VAL A 349 -7.49 -4.66 -8.70
C VAL A 349 -7.42 -5.51 -9.97
N CYS A 350 -7.01 -4.93 -11.10
CA CYS A 350 -7.10 -5.63 -12.38
C CYS A 350 -5.76 -6.13 -12.95
N GLY A 351 -4.64 -5.81 -12.30
CA GLY A 351 -3.29 -6.24 -12.71
C GLY A 351 -2.76 -5.57 -13.98
N LEU A 352 -3.49 -4.62 -14.57
CA LEU A 352 -3.01 -3.86 -15.74
C LEU A 352 -1.81 -3.01 -15.34
N ARG A 353 -0.78 -2.96 -16.20
CA ARG A 353 0.30 -1.99 -16.05
C ARG A 353 -0.23 -0.56 -16.06
N LEU A 354 0.32 0.27 -15.18
CA LEU A 354 0.06 1.70 -15.11
C LEU A 354 1.31 2.41 -15.64
N ASP A 355 1.15 3.22 -16.69
CA ASP A 355 2.21 4.11 -17.16
C ASP A 355 2.17 5.41 -16.36
N ASN A 356 2.79 5.37 -15.18
CA ASN A 356 2.82 6.51 -14.27
C ASN A 356 3.68 7.66 -14.79
N ASP A 357 4.56 7.45 -15.77
CA ASP A 357 5.38 8.52 -16.35
C ASP A 357 4.52 9.61 -17.01
N GLU A 358 3.47 9.22 -17.76
CA GLU A 358 2.53 10.20 -18.34
C GLU A 358 1.68 10.87 -17.24
N LEU A 359 1.27 10.13 -16.21
CA LEU A 359 0.47 10.66 -15.09
C LEU A 359 1.28 11.60 -14.18
N LEU A 360 2.57 11.33 -13.98
CA LEU A 360 3.49 12.18 -13.24
C LEU A 360 3.70 13.51 -14.00
N GLU A 361 3.86 13.44 -15.33
CA GLU A 361 3.91 14.65 -16.17
C GLU A 361 2.63 15.47 -16.03
N TYR A 362 1.44 14.85 -16.04
CA TYR A 362 0.16 15.56 -15.84
C TYR A 362 0.01 16.16 -14.43
N ALA A 363 0.38 15.43 -13.38
CA ALA A 363 0.29 15.90 -11.99
C ALA A 363 1.25 17.07 -11.72
N ILE A 364 2.49 16.96 -12.20
CA ILE A 364 3.47 18.05 -12.20
C ILE A 364 2.91 19.25 -12.97
N PHE A 365 2.24 19.00 -14.10
CA PHE A 365 1.69 20.05 -14.94
C PHE A 365 0.55 20.83 -14.29
N ASP A 366 -0.34 20.17 -13.54
CA ASP A 366 -1.42 20.83 -12.81
C ASP A 366 -0.91 21.66 -11.62
N GLU A 367 0.09 21.16 -10.90
CA GLU A 367 0.74 21.91 -9.81
C GLU A 367 1.50 23.13 -10.35
N LEU A 368 2.26 22.96 -11.43
CA LEU A 368 2.89 24.07 -12.17
C LEU A 368 1.85 25.09 -12.63
N THR A 369 0.71 24.63 -13.15
CA THR A 369 -0.35 25.53 -13.63
C THR A 369 -0.88 26.39 -12.49
N LYS A 370 -1.11 25.80 -11.31
CA LYS A 370 -1.57 26.54 -10.12
C LYS A 370 -0.54 27.58 -9.67
N ASP A 371 0.73 27.21 -9.58
CA ASP A 371 1.81 28.13 -9.22
C ASP A 371 1.99 29.26 -10.24
N ILE A 372 1.85 28.95 -11.54
CA ILE A 372 1.89 29.96 -12.61
C ILE A 372 0.73 30.94 -12.44
N VAL A 373 -0.48 30.45 -12.17
CA VAL A 373 -1.66 31.30 -11.94
C VAL A 373 -1.46 32.20 -10.72
N GLU A 374 -1.01 31.66 -9.59
CA GLU A 374 -0.73 32.45 -8.38
C GLU A 374 0.35 33.53 -8.62
N ASN A 375 1.39 33.19 -9.37
CA ASN A 375 2.43 34.13 -9.77
C ASN A 375 1.91 35.23 -10.70
N ILE A 376 1.04 34.92 -11.67
CA ILE A 376 0.38 35.92 -12.54
C ILE A 376 -0.43 36.88 -11.67
N GLU A 377 -1.20 36.36 -10.72
CA GLU A 377 -1.99 37.18 -9.80
C GLU A 377 -1.12 38.08 -8.90
N GLU A 378 0.04 37.58 -8.46
CA GLU A 378 1.01 38.38 -7.71
C GLU A 378 1.65 39.48 -8.58
N MET A 379 2.05 39.16 -9.82
CA MET A 379 2.58 40.15 -10.77
C MET A 379 1.56 41.24 -11.07
N ARG A 380 0.29 40.88 -11.27
CA ARG A 380 -0.83 41.84 -11.41
C ARG A 380 -0.99 42.70 -10.17
N ARG A 381 -0.93 42.12 -8.96
CA ARG A 381 -0.98 42.87 -7.69
C ARG A 381 0.20 43.84 -7.53
N ASN A 382 1.37 43.48 -8.05
CA ASN A 382 2.57 44.31 -8.07
C ASN A 382 2.56 45.38 -9.18
N GLY A 383 1.49 45.44 -9.99
CA GLY A 383 1.25 46.52 -10.95
C GLY A 383 1.84 46.27 -12.34
N LEU A 384 2.24 45.03 -12.66
CA LEU A 384 2.64 44.66 -14.01
C LEU A 384 1.40 44.57 -14.92
N SER A 385 1.58 45.03 -16.16
CA SER A 385 0.61 44.85 -17.23
C SER A 385 0.66 43.44 -17.82
N ASP A 386 -0.44 43.00 -18.46
CA ASP A 386 -0.51 41.68 -19.10
C ASP A 386 0.58 41.52 -20.19
N GLU A 387 0.98 42.60 -20.86
CA GLU A 387 2.05 42.63 -21.85
C GLU A 387 3.43 42.40 -21.22
N GLU A 388 3.68 42.96 -20.03
CA GLU A 388 4.92 42.75 -19.28
C GLU A 388 5.01 41.32 -18.72
N ILE A 389 3.87 40.76 -18.27
CA ILE A 389 3.80 39.38 -17.78
C ILE A 389 4.12 38.40 -18.92
N LEU A 390 3.52 38.59 -20.12
CA LEU A 390 3.82 37.78 -21.30
C LEU A 390 5.30 37.86 -21.72
N GLU A 391 5.91 39.04 -21.62
CA GLU A 391 7.33 39.22 -21.96
C GLU A 391 8.24 38.49 -20.96
N ILE A 392 7.93 38.56 -19.66
CA ILE A 392 8.65 37.83 -18.60
C ILE A 392 8.53 36.31 -18.81
N THR A 393 7.31 35.82 -19.06
CA THR A 393 7.04 34.40 -19.34
C THR A 393 7.83 33.90 -20.54
N LYS A 394 7.91 34.69 -21.62
CA LYS A 394 8.68 34.32 -22.83
C LYS A 394 10.18 34.22 -22.55
N VAL A 395 10.74 35.17 -21.80
CA VAL A 395 12.15 35.15 -21.41
C VAL A 395 12.45 33.92 -20.54
N PHE A 396 11.57 33.62 -19.58
CA PHE A 396 11.71 32.44 -18.74
C PHE A 396 11.58 31.13 -19.54
N GLY A 397 10.61 31.05 -20.45
CA GLY A 397 10.43 29.92 -21.35
C GLY A 397 11.62 29.69 -22.30
N ASP A 398 12.24 30.76 -22.81
CA ASP A 398 13.48 30.71 -23.60
C ASP A 398 14.67 30.17 -22.80
N ASP A 399 14.79 30.56 -21.52
CA ASP A 399 15.84 30.07 -20.63
C ASP A 399 15.62 28.57 -20.31
N LEU A 400 14.37 28.16 -20.06
CA LEU A 400 13.97 26.77 -19.86
C LEU A 400 14.25 25.89 -21.10
N SER A 401 13.93 26.37 -22.31
CA SER A 401 14.09 25.56 -23.51
C SER A 401 15.54 25.30 -23.89
N SER A 402 16.46 26.12 -23.39
CA SER A 402 17.90 25.96 -23.60
C SER A 402 18.57 24.89 -22.71
N GLY A 403 17.86 24.42 -21.65
CA GLY A 403 18.42 23.54 -20.61
C GLY A 403 17.97 22.08 -20.64
N TYR A 404 16.90 21.74 -21.37
CA TYR A 404 16.24 20.42 -21.28
C TYR A 404 15.95 19.82 -22.67
N SER A 405 15.96 18.49 -22.77
CA SER A 405 15.68 17.76 -24.02
C SER A 405 14.25 17.96 -24.55
N ASN A 406 13.29 18.25 -23.65
CA ASN A 406 11.89 18.53 -23.98
C ASN A 406 11.53 20.02 -23.77
N GLY A 407 12.53 20.90 -23.65
CA GLY A 407 12.33 22.26 -23.17
C GLY A 407 11.48 23.16 -24.08
N GLU A 408 11.39 22.87 -25.39
CA GLU A 408 10.56 23.63 -26.32
C GLU A 408 9.06 23.29 -26.22
N GLU A 409 8.74 22.10 -25.73
CA GLU A 409 7.36 21.66 -25.47
C GLU A 409 6.84 22.29 -24.18
N LEU A 410 7.64 22.22 -23.10
CA LEU A 410 7.39 22.92 -21.84
C LEU A 410 7.19 24.43 -22.02
N LYS A 411 8.02 25.07 -22.87
CA LYS A 411 7.87 26.50 -23.18
C LYS A 411 6.52 26.83 -23.81
N LYS A 412 6.05 26.03 -24.77
CA LYS A 412 4.75 26.28 -25.43
C LYS A 412 3.60 26.13 -24.45
N MET A 413 3.66 25.10 -23.61
CA MET A 413 2.64 24.86 -22.60
C MET A 413 2.56 26.01 -21.58
N LEU A 414 3.71 26.51 -21.12
CA LEU A 414 3.82 27.69 -20.26
C LEU A 414 3.19 28.94 -20.91
N GLU A 415 3.51 29.21 -22.18
CA GLU A 415 2.94 30.33 -22.93
C GLU A 415 1.41 30.22 -23.10
N GLU A 416 0.90 29.02 -23.40
CA GLU A 416 -0.55 28.76 -23.54
C GLU A 416 -1.32 28.95 -22.22
N ILE A 417 -0.77 28.49 -21.08
CA ILE A 417 -1.37 28.69 -19.76
C ILE A 417 -1.48 30.19 -19.43
N VAL A 418 -0.37 30.92 -19.59
CA VAL A 418 -0.31 32.35 -19.26
C VAL A 418 -1.23 33.15 -20.18
N GLU A 419 -1.27 32.86 -21.47
CA GLU A 419 -2.21 33.51 -22.40
C GLU A 419 -3.67 33.23 -22.04
N ASN A 420 -4.02 32.00 -21.66
CA ASN A 420 -5.38 31.66 -21.26
C ASN A 420 -5.81 32.35 -19.97
N GLU A 421 -4.92 32.48 -18.98
CA GLU A 421 -5.24 33.13 -17.71
C GLU A 421 -5.32 34.66 -17.82
N LEU A 422 -4.45 35.28 -18.63
CA LEU A 422 -4.51 36.73 -18.85
C LEU A 422 -5.79 37.17 -19.58
N ASN A 423 -6.42 36.26 -20.33
CA ASN A 423 -7.66 36.49 -21.06
C ASN A 423 -8.94 36.27 -20.23
N LYS A 424 -8.84 35.83 -18.97
CA LYS A 424 -9.94 35.80 -17.99
C LYS A 424 -10.07 37.15 -17.28
#